data_AF-A0A7V1I4Q9-F1
#
_entry.id   AF-A0A7V1I4Q9-F1
#
_cell.length_a   1.000
_cell.length_b   1.000
_cell.length_c   1.000
_cell.angle_alpha   90.00
_cell.angle_beta   90.00
_cell.angle_gamma   90.00
#
_symmetry.space_group_name_H-M   'P 1'
#
loop_
_entity.id
_entity.type
_entity.pdbx_description
1 polymer ?
#
loop_
_entity_poly.entity_id
_entity_poly.type
_entity_poly.pdbx_seq_one_letter_code
_entity_poly.pdbx_strand_id
1 'polypeptide(L)' 'GSSGHIQKVKEIFVDCDNDTLLLKVEQIGAACHKGYRSCFYRKVESNVLKVVRKKVFNPEEVYKNE' A
#
# COMPACT_ATOMS: atom_id res chain seq x y z
N GLY A 1 -3.23 3.49 -13.29
CA GLY A 1 -2.91 4.24 -12.06
C GLY A 1 -3.42 5.65 -12.22
N SER A 2 -4.63 5.92 -11.73
CA SER A 2 -5.31 7.21 -11.87
C SER A 2 -4.95 8.22 -10.76
N SER A 3 -4.41 7.76 -9.63
CA SER A 3 -4.11 8.61 -8.46
C SER A 3 -2.80 9.40 -8.51
N GLY A 4 -1.92 9.14 -9.47
CA GLY A 4 -0.56 9.70 -9.48
C GLY A 4 0.36 9.14 -8.38
N HIS A 5 -0.10 8.18 -7.57
CA HIS A 5 0.73 7.51 -6.58
C HIS A 5 1.66 6.50 -7.25
N ILE A 6 2.96 6.63 -7.02
CA ILE A 6 3.99 5.80 -7.67
C ILE A 6 4.89 5.10 -6.67
N GLN A 7 5.49 4.00 -7.11
CA GLN A 7 6.52 3.26 -6.38
C GLN A 7 7.83 3.36 -7.14
N LYS A 8 8.80 4.10 -6.58
CA LYS A 8 10.16 4.14 -7.13
C LYS A 8 10.92 2.92 -6.61
N VAL A 9 11.19 1.96 -7.48
CA VAL A 9 11.94 0.75 -7.13
C VAL A 9 13.37 1.12 -6.75
N LYS A 10 13.85 0.56 -5.64
CA LYS A 10 15.23 0.75 -5.13
C LYS A 10 16.05 -0.52 -5.26
N GLU A 11 15.46 -1.65 -4.89
CA GLU A 11 16.10 -2.97 -4.97
C GLU A 11 15.05 -4.02 -5.35
N ILE A 12 15.49 -5.09 -6.00
CA ILE A 12 14.68 -6.25 -6.37
C ILE A 12 15.41 -7.49 -5.85
N PHE A 13 14.69 -8.31 -5.08
CA PHE A 13 15.15 -9.62 -4.62
C PHE A 13 14.26 -10.70 -5.23
N VAL A 14 14.84 -11.88 -5.44
CA VAL A 14 14.16 -13.09 -5.89
C VAL A 14 14.31 -14.13 -4.78
N ASP A 15 13.29 -14.95 -4.54
CA ASP A 15 13.37 -16.06 -3.60
C ASP A 15 14.14 -17.28 -4.14
N CYS A 16 14.24 -18.36 -3.35
CA CYS A 16 15.19 -19.44 -3.62
C CYS A 16 14.78 -20.38 -4.77
N ASP A 17 13.49 -20.53 -5.02
CA ASP A 17 12.91 -21.30 -6.13
C ASP A 17 12.46 -20.42 -7.30
N ASN A 18 12.68 -19.11 -7.20
CA ASN A 18 12.46 -18.10 -8.25
C ASN A 18 11.00 -17.92 -8.67
N ASP A 19 10.05 -18.07 -7.74
CA ASP A 19 8.63 -17.84 -8.01
C ASP A 19 8.09 -16.54 -7.39
N THR A 20 8.87 -15.90 -6.51
CA THR A 20 8.47 -14.67 -5.82
C THR A 20 9.51 -13.56 -5.92
N LEU A 21 9.01 -12.34 -6.17
CA LEU A 21 9.82 -11.11 -6.11
C LEU A 21 9.53 -10.31 -4.84
N LEU A 22 10.57 -9.82 -4.17
CA LEU A 22 10.49 -8.81 -3.13
C LEU A 22 11.03 -7.48 -3.66
N LEU A 23 10.14 -6.50 -3.84
CA LEU A 23 10.49 -5.15 -4.24
C LEU A 23 10.65 -4.25 -3.02
N LYS A 24 11.84 -3.69 -2.82
CA LYS A 24 12.00 -2.54 -1.92
C LYS A 24 11.77 -1.26 -2.69
N VAL A 25 10.81 -0.47 -2.24
CA VAL A 25 10.33 0.71 -2.95
C VAL A 25 10.29 1.93 -2.05
N GLU A 26 10.61 3.10 -2.64
CA GLU A 26 10.20 4.38 -2.11
C GLU A 26 8.83 4.71 -2.70
N GLN A 27 7.78 4.63 -1.89
CA GLN A 27 6.42 4.96 -2.34
C GLN A 27 6.14 6.43 -2.12
N ILE A 28 5.70 7.07 -3.20
CA ILE A 28 5.21 8.44 -3.27
C ILE A 28 3.67 8.41 -3.24
N GLY A 29 3.05 9.19 -2.36
CA GLY A 29 1.63 9.06 -2.05
C GLY A 29 1.34 7.78 -1.26
N ALA A 30 0.22 7.11 -1.56
CA ALA A 30 -0.19 5.89 -0.86
C ALA A 30 -0.32 4.68 -1.79
N ALA A 31 0.07 3.52 -1.27
CA ALA A 31 -0.08 2.25 -1.96
C ALA A 31 -1.54 1.75 -1.96
N CYS A 32 -2.36 2.17 -0.99
CA CYS A 32 -3.74 1.69 -0.85
C CYS A 32 -4.74 2.75 -1.33
N HIS A 33 -5.69 2.34 -2.17
CA HIS A 33 -6.77 3.21 -2.64
C HIS A 33 -7.68 3.74 -1.52
N LYS A 34 -7.71 3.09 -0.35
CA LYS A 34 -8.52 3.51 0.81
C LYS A 34 -7.92 4.66 1.63
N GLY A 35 -6.81 5.25 1.19
CA GLY A 35 -6.18 6.35 1.91
C GLY A 35 -4.92 5.96 2.68
N TYR A 36 -4.63 4.67 2.84
CA TYR A 36 -3.56 4.19 3.73
C TYR A 36 -2.23 4.02 3.01
N ARG A 37 -1.13 4.21 3.75
CA ARG A 37 0.23 4.04 3.19
C ARG A 37 0.51 2.62 2.70
N SER A 38 -0.20 1.61 3.22
CA SER A 38 -0.12 0.20 2.87
C SER A 38 -1.50 -0.45 3.02
N CYS A 39 -1.80 -1.44 2.18
CA CYS A 39 -3.05 -2.22 2.27
C CYS A 39 -3.19 -3.00 3.58
N PHE A 40 -2.07 -3.31 4.24
CA PHE A 40 -2.04 -3.95 5.55
C PHE A 40 -2.24 -2.93 6.68
N TYR A 41 -3.34 -2.18 6.64
CA TYR A 41 -3.68 -1.15 7.65
C TYR A 41 -4.52 -1.70 8.81
N ARG A 42 -4.94 -2.97 8.74
CA ARG A 42 -5.68 -3.68 9.78
C ARG A 42 -4.81 -4.79 10.37
N LYS A 43 -4.95 -5.03 11.66
CA LYS A 43 -4.33 -6.14 12.40
C LYS A 43 -5.43 -6.98 13.03
N VAL A 44 -5.25 -8.30 13.04
CA VAL A 44 -6.10 -9.23 13.79
C VAL A 44 -5.68 -9.19 15.25
N GLU A 45 -6.58 -8.81 16.14
CA GLU A 45 -6.40 -8.85 17.60
C GLU A 45 -7.64 -9.45 18.24
N SER A 46 -7.50 -10.51 19.05
CA SER A 46 -8.63 -11.18 19.71
C SER A 46 -9.78 -11.53 18.75
N ASN A 47 -9.45 -12.08 17.57
CA ASN A 47 -10.39 -12.43 16.49
C ASN A 47 -11.16 -11.24 15.87
N VAL A 48 -10.77 -9.99 16.16
CA VAL A 48 -11.33 -8.79 15.50
C VAL A 48 -10.29 -8.06 14.67
N LEU A 49 -10.73 -7.43 13.57
CA LEU A 49 -9.89 -6.59 12.73
C LEU A 49 -9.88 -5.16 13.27
N LYS A 50 -8.74 -4.70 13.79
CA LYS A 50 -8.55 -3.31 14.21
C LYS A 50 -7.74 -2.53 13.20
N VAL A 51 -8.16 -1.30 12.90
CA VAL A 51 -7.36 -0.37 12.10
C VAL A 51 -6.19 0.14 12.95
N VAL A 52 -4.97 -0.09 12.48
CA VAL A 52 -3.73 0.23 13.21
C VAL A 52 -2.86 1.27 12.51
N ARG A 53 -3.27 1.73 11.32
CA ARG A 53 -2.57 2.79 10.57
C ARG A 53 -3.52 3.94 10.29
N LYS A 54 -2.98 5.16 10.22
CA LYS A 54 -3.72 6.36 9.83
C LYS A 54 -3.77 6.49 8.30
N LYS A 55 -4.82 7.11 7.78
CA LYS A 55 -4.88 7.52 6.37
C LYS A 55 -3.84 8.63 6.14
N VAL A 56 -3.21 8.60 4.97
CA VAL A 56 -2.26 9.63 4.49
C VAL A 56 -2.85 10.51 3.38
N PHE A 57 -4.01 10.12 2.84
CA PHE A 57 -4.82 10.95 1.94
C PHE A 57 -6.30 10.59 2.06
N ASN A 58 -7.18 11.48 1.59
CA ASN A 58 -8.61 11.23 1.49
C ASN A 58 -8.97 10.65 0.10
N PRO A 59 -9.48 9.41 0.00
CA PRO A 59 -9.86 8.81 -1.28
C PRO A 59 -10.89 9.63 -2.06
N GLU A 60 -11.85 10.22 -1.35
CA GLU A 60 -12.91 11.03 -1.95
C GLU A 60 -12.39 12.32 -2.57
N GLU A 61 -11.16 12.75 -2.27
CA GLU A 61 -10.56 13.92 -2.92
C GLU A 61 -9.79 13.55 -4.19
N VAL A 62 -9.28 12.32 -4.26
CA VAL A 62 -8.41 11.84 -5.34
C VAL A 62 -9.19 11.10 -6.42
N TYR A 63 -10.25 10.39 -6.05
CA TYR A 63 -11.05 9.56 -6.96
C TYR A 63 -12.45 10.16 -7.18
N LYS A 64 -12.61 11.49 -7.11
CA LYS A 64 -13.90 12.22 -7.18
C LYS A 64 -14.83 11.84 -8.34
N ASN A 65 -14.34 11.16 -9.37
CA ASN A 65 -15.04 10.87 -10.61
C ASN A 65 -14.93 9.40 -11.07
N GLU A 66 -14.64 8.46 -10.15
CA GLU A 66 -14.73 7.00 -10.38
C GLU A 66 -15.92 6.39 -9.62
#